data_AF-A0A485BEK8-F1
#
_entry.id   AF-A0A485BEK8-F1
#
_cell.length_a   1.000
_cell.length_b   1.000
_cell.length_c   1.000
_cell.angle_alpha   90.00
_cell.angle_beta   90.00
_cell.angle_gamma   90.00
#
_symmetry.space_group_name_H-M   'P 1'
#
loop_
_entity.id
_entity.type
_entity.pdbx_description
1 polymer ?
#
loop_
_entity_poly.entity_id
_entity_poly.type
_entity_poly.pdbx_seq_one_letter_code
_entity_poly.pdbx_strand_id
1 'polypeptide(L)' 'MTNKQLLLQLYAETVTLGRYIELEEYAKYPLTAMHPNLTPESLNEEELIQLVIASVTNMTGKLC' A
#
# COMPACT_ATOMS: atom_id res chain seq x y z
N MET A 1 -11.64 -7.43 15.40
CA MET A 1 -10.98 -6.70 14.30
C MET A 1 -11.60 -7.18 13.01
N THR A 2 -12.03 -6.29 12.11
CA THR A 2 -12.65 -6.66 10.83
C THR A 2 -11.58 -6.93 9.76
N ASN A 3 -11.94 -7.60 8.67
CA ASN A 3 -11.02 -7.83 7.54
C ASN A 3 -10.49 -6.51 6.97
N LYS A 4 -11.37 -5.53 6.71
CA LYS A 4 -10.95 -4.18 6.33
C LYS A 4 -9.92 -3.55 7.27
N GLN A 5 -10.07 -3.70 8.59
CA GLN A 5 -9.09 -3.18 9.56
C GLN A 5 -7.72 -3.86 9.44
N LEU A 6 -7.72 -5.19 9.23
CA LEU A 6 -6.47 -5.94 9.01
C LEU A 6 -5.77 -5.51 7.72
N LEU A 7 -6.52 -5.24 6.65
CA LEU A 7 -5.97 -4.78 5.37
C LEU A 7 -5.38 -3.37 5.48
N LEU A 8 -6.05 -2.46 6.19
CA LEU A 8 -5.50 -1.12 6.47
C LEU A 8 -4.20 -1.20 7.26
N GLN A 9 -4.16 -2.06 8.28
CA GLN A 9 -2.94 -2.31 9.04
C GLN A 9 -1.84 -2.88 8.15
N LEU A 10 -2.14 -3.88 7.31
CA LEU A 10 -1.17 -4.48 6.41
C LEU A 10 -0.59 -3.45 5.42
N TYR A 11 -1.42 -2.55 4.90
CA TYR A 11 -0.94 -1.44 4.09
C TYR A 11 -0.02 -0.50 4.86
N ALA A 12 -0.38 -0.11 6.09
CA ALA A 12 0.46 0.73 6.94
C ALA A 12 1.82 0.07 7.28
N GLU A 13 1.83 -1.24 7.55
CA GLU A 13 3.06 -2.03 7.76
C GLU A 13 3.90 -2.10 6.48
N THR A 14 3.27 -2.23 5.31
CA THR A 14 3.96 -2.22 4.00
C THR A 14 4.68 -0.89 3.76
N VAL A 15 4.02 0.23 4.06
CA VAL A 15 4.62 1.57 3.97
C VAL A 15 5.74 1.74 5.01
N THR A 16 5.55 1.22 6.22
CA THR A 16 6.55 1.25 7.29
C THR A 16 7.80 0.46 6.91
N LEU A 17 7.63 -0.74 6.35
CA LEU A 17 8.73 -1.52 5.79
C LEU A 17 9.46 -0.72 4.70
N GLY A 18 8.72 -0.15 3.74
CA GLY A 18 9.27 0.72 2.70
C GLY A 18 10.14 1.83 3.27
N ARG A 19 9.71 2.50 4.34
CA ARG A 19 10.52 3.52 5.02
C ARG A 19 11.81 2.96 5.60
N TYR A 20 11.80 1.79 6.22
CA TYR A 20 13.02 1.19 6.79
C TYR A 20 14.02 0.71 5.74
N ILE A 21 13.58 0.44 4.51
CA ILE A 21 14.44 0.02 3.40
C ILE A 21 14.65 1.13 2.34
N GLU A 22 14.36 2.39 2.70
CA GLU A 22 14.53 3.56 1.82
C GLU A 22 13.69 3.55 0.52
N LEU A 23 12.54 2.86 0.53
CA LEU A 23 11.59 2.74 -0.59
C LEU A 23 10.19 3.27 -0.27
N GLU A 24 10.05 4.18 0.72
CA GLU A 24 8.75 4.71 1.15
C GLU A 24 7.95 5.34 0.00
N GLU A 25 8.62 6.07 -0.91
CA GLU A 25 7.96 6.68 -2.07
C GLU A 25 7.36 5.63 -3.00
N TYR A 26 8.05 4.50 -3.20
CA TYR A 26 7.58 3.39 -4.02
C TYR A 26 6.44 2.63 -3.35
N ALA A 27 6.47 2.52 -2.01
CA ALA A 27 5.37 1.93 -1.24
C ALA A 27 4.10 2.78 -1.30
N LYS A 28 4.22 4.12 -1.30
CA LYS A 28 3.09 5.05 -1.31
C LYS A 28 2.55 5.35 -2.70
N TYR A 29 3.39 5.32 -3.73
CA TYR A 29 3.05 5.73 -5.09
C TYR A 29 1.77 5.04 -5.65
N PRO A 30 1.54 3.74 -5.45
CA PRO A 30 0.35 3.09 -5.99
C PRO A 30 -0.98 3.67 -5.50
N LEU A 31 -1.06 4.19 -4.28
CA LEU A 31 -2.27 4.86 -3.79
C LEU A 31 -2.60 6.06 -4.68
N THR A 32 -1.61 6.92 -4.93
CA THR A 32 -1.80 8.12 -5.77
C THR A 32 -2.03 7.79 -7.25
N ALA A 33 -1.46 6.68 -7.74
CA ALA A 33 -1.57 6.28 -9.15
C ALA A 33 -2.90 5.60 -9.47
N MET A 34 -3.39 4.74 -8.57
CA MET A 34 -4.61 3.94 -8.77
C MET A 34 -5.86 4.64 -8.25
N HIS A 35 -5.73 5.41 -7.16
CA HIS A 35 -6.84 6.00 -6.42
C HIS A 35 -6.58 7.49 -6.14
N PRO A 36 -6.53 8.34 -7.19
CA PRO A 36 -6.17 9.74 -7.04
C PRO A 36 -7.13 10.47 -6.10
N ASN A 37 -6.58 11.23 -5.14
CA ASN A 37 -7.29 11.97 -4.09
C ASN A 37 -8.09 11.11 -3.09
N LEU A 38 -7.90 9.79 -3.09
CA LEU A 38 -8.50 8.91 -2.08
C LEU A 38 -7.51 8.55 -0.99
N THR A 39 -8.07 8.16 0.15
CA THR A 39 -7.34 7.63 1.31
C THR A 39 -7.52 6.12 1.40
N PRO A 40 -6.59 5.35 1.99
CA PRO A 40 -6.78 3.91 2.20
C PRO A 40 -8.10 3.58 2.90
N GLU A 41 -8.52 4.39 3.87
CA GLU A 41 -9.73 4.19 4.67
C GLU A 41 -11.02 4.26 3.84
N SER A 42 -11.00 5.03 2.74
CA SER A 42 -12.14 5.14 1.82
C SER A 42 -12.29 3.95 0.87
N LEU A 43 -11.27 3.10 0.75
CA LEU A 43 -11.28 1.95 -0.15
C LEU A 43 -12.08 0.78 0.43
N ASN A 44 -12.66 -0.03 -0.43
CA ASN A 44 -13.24 -1.32 -0.06
C ASN A 44 -12.15 -2.40 0.12
N GLU A 45 -12.53 -3.59 0.58
CA GLU A 45 -11.56 -4.65 0.88
C GLU A 45 -10.79 -5.14 -0.36
N GLU A 46 -11.44 -5.22 -1.52
CA GLU A 46 -10.82 -5.64 -2.77
C GLU A 46 -9.80 -4.61 -3.28
N GLU A 47 -10.18 -3.32 -3.23
CA GLU A 47 -9.29 -2.21 -3.56
C GLU A 47 -8.06 -2.15 -2.64
N LEU A 48 -8.24 -2.42 -1.34
CA LEU A 48 -7.13 -2.51 -0.39
C LEU A 48 -6.17 -3.67 -0.70
N ILE A 49 -6.69 -4.83 -1.08
CA ILE A 49 -5.86 -5.97 -1.49
C ILE A 49 -5.01 -5.59 -2.71
N GLN A 50 -5.64 -5.00 -3.73
CA GLN A 50 -4.92 -4.56 -4.93
C GLN A 50 -3.86 -3.51 -4.62
N LEU A 51 -4.18 -2.54 -3.75
CA LEU A 51 -3.25 -1.51 -3.31
C LEU A 51 -2.01 -2.10 -2.61
N VAL A 52 -2.20 -3.05 -1.69
CA VAL A 52 -1.07 -3.70 -0.99
C VAL A 52 -0.20 -4.45 -1.98
N ILE A 53 -0.79 -5.24 -2.88
CA ILE A 53 -0.05 -5.98 -3.92
C ILE A 53 0.77 -5.01 -4.78
N ALA A 54 0.14 -3.95 -5.28
CA ALA A 54 0.82 -2.95 -6.12
C ALA A 54 1.97 -2.26 -5.37
N SER A 55 1.80 -1.97 -4.08
CA SER A 55 2.84 -1.38 -3.22
C SER A 55 4.05 -2.29 -3.06
N VAL A 56 3.82 -3.57 -2.75
CA VAL A 56 4.89 -4.57 -2.64
C VAL A 56 5.59 -4.79 -3.99
N THR A 57 4.83 -4.91 -5.08
CA THR A 57 5.39 -5.09 -6.43
C THR A 57 6.23 -3.89 -6.87
N ASN A 58 5.75 -2.66 -6.62
CA ASN A 58 6.48 -1.45 -7.01
C ASN A 58 7.80 -1.31 -6.24
N MET A 59 7.81 -1.61 -4.93
CA MET A 59 9.05 -1.66 -4.16
C MET A 59 10.00 -2.74 -4.69
N THR A 60 9.49 -3.94 -4.96
CA THR A 60 10.31 -5.06 -5.49
C THR A 60 10.93 -4.69 -6.84
N GLY A 61 10.15 -4.10 -7.74
CA GLY A 61 10.61 -3.67 -9.07
C GLY A 61 11.64 -2.55 -9.06
N LYS A 62 11.87 -1.89 -7.92
CA LYS A 62 12.97 -0.93 -7.76
C LYS A 62 14.30 -1.59 -7.39
N LEU A 63 14.26 -2.75 -6.73
CA LEU A 63 15.44 -3.47 -6.25
C LEU A 63 15.96 -4.52 -7.25
N CYS A 64 15.15 -4.89 -8.23
CA CYS A 64 15.48 -5.85 -9.29
C CYS A 64 15.69 -5.14 -10.63
#